data_AF-A0AA36IUZ1-F1
#
_entry.id   AF-A0AA36IUZ1-F1
#
_cell.length_a   1.000
_cell.length_b   1.000
_cell.length_c   1.000
_cell.angle_alpha   90.00
_cell.angle_beta   90.00
_cell.angle_gamma   90.00
#
_symmetry.space_group_name_H-M   'P 1'
#
loop_
_entity.id
_entity.type
_entity.pdbx_description
1 polymer ?
#
loop_
_entity_poly.entity_id
_entity_poly.type
_entity_poly.pdbx_seq_one_letter_code
_entity_poly.pdbx_strand_id
1 'polypeptide(L)'
;MLCRNIFAIGTEETLDEDLTISARHLTMASCELATDAELLQSWDRLAQHSQSDNKGTFKMRQQASGWTFSEAALLMPLQHFLETYCVLPEVQVYKDACVSWFRLLDMLVVSATSKPQPGQVLAACEHAMNLSVAAGWGDRLRPKFHWALHYEACLNRFSCLPACWSLERKHKVVRKYGSASTNTRRFDQSLLEEVTAEHLAILCKAVHFQPAAHLVDPYPVPPKQVSALVAANIITATDNCCCSSLCHLASGAPVSKKDFVLHEPPAHAQGPMRFCCGRVEHLLQVGDVAAAVVSVCTPLSIDSDRRVAKWQHKPSDMYIMEADAMICSTIHNLSDDQVTTLLPGHLCHPA
;
A
#
# COMPACT_ATOMS: atom_id res chain seq x y z
N MET A 1 -4.93 -18.67 1.73
CA MET A 1 -5.43 -19.77 2.58
C MET A 1 -4.64 -19.74 3.88
N LEU A 2 -5.30 -19.61 5.02
CA LEU A 2 -4.64 -19.63 6.34
C LEU A 2 -4.88 -20.99 6.97
N CYS A 3 -3.84 -21.54 7.60
CA CYS A 3 -3.93 -22.84 8.26
C CYS A 3 -4.10 -22.66 9.77
N ARG A 4 -5.05 -23.39 10.34
CA ARG A 4 -5.41 -23.39 11.76
C ARG A 4 -4.30 -23.92 12.66
N ASN A 5 -3.44 -24.77 12.10
CA ASN A 5 -2.43 -25.52 12.84
C ASN A 5 -0.98 -25.22 12.42
N ILE A 6 -0.69 -24.02 11.87
CA ILE A 6 0.68 -23.60 11.45
C ILE A 6 1.75 -23.95 12.49
N PHE A 7 1.40 -23.89 13.78
CA PHE A 7 2.21 -24.41 14.87
C PHE A 7 1.63 -25.75 15.34
N ALA A 8 2.16 -26.85 14.82
CA ALA A 8 1.93 -28.17 15.40
C ALA A 8 2.72 -28.26 16.71
N ILE A 9 2.04 -28.06 17.84
CA ILE A 9 2.63 -28.21 19.17
C ILE A 9 2.80 -29.72 19.40
N GLY A 10 4.03 -30.19 19.48
CA GLY A 10 4.31 -31.59 19.85
C GLY A 10 3.85 -31.87 21.28
N THR A 11 3.13 -32.97 21.48
CA THR A 11 2.68 -33.44 22.81
C THR A 11 3.76 -34.26 23.54
N GLU A 12 5.03 -34.12 23.19
CA GLU A 12 6.10 -34.81 23.91
C GLU A 12 6.30 -34.09 25.26
N GLU A 13 5.72 -34.67 26.32
CA GLU A 13 6.02 -34.33 27.71
C GLU A 13 7.50 -34.61 27.98
N THR A 14 8.36 -33.62 27.79
CA THR A 14 9.69 -33.64 28.41
C THR A 14 9.54 -33.19 29.87
N LEU A 15 9.82 -34.11 30.78
CA LEU A 15 9.71 -33.99 32.24
C LEU A 15 10.72 -33.03 32.91
N ASP A 16 11.29 -32.07 32.18
CA ASP A 16 12.24 -31.10 32.74
C ASP A 16 11.70 -29.67 32.58
N GLU A 17 11.97 -28.84 33.59
CA GLU A 17 11.30 -27.58 33.99
C GLU A 17 11.25 -26.43 32.95
N ASP A 18 11.60 -26.67 31.69
CA ASP A 18 11.52 -25.70 30.59
C ASP A 18 10.56 -26.18 29.49
N LEU A 19 9.36 -25.59 29.47
CA LEU A 19 8.35 -25.74 28.39
C LEU A 19 8.93 -25.24 27.05
N THR A 20 9.64 -26.13 26.37
CA THR A 20 10.25 -25.83 25.08
C THR A 20 9.23 -26.14 23.98
N ILE A 21 8.60 -25.10 23.43
CA ILE A 21 7.65 -25.27 22.31
C ILE A 21 8.42 -25.70 21.06
N SER A 22 8.38 -26.99 20.76
CA SER A 22 8.92 -27.57 19.52
C SER A 22 7.88 -27.47 18.40
N ALA A 23 8.13 -26.62 17.40
CA ALA A 23 7.32 -26.54 16.19
C ALA A 23 7.76 -27.64 15.21
N ARG A 24 6.87 -28.60 14.91
CA ARG A 24 7.11 -29.60 13.86
C ARG A 24 6.70 -29.05 12.48
N HIS A 25 7.45 -29.41 11.44
CA HIS A 25 7.04 -29.14 10.06
C HIS A 25 5.77 -29.93 9.73
N LEU A 26 4.72 -29.24 9.29
CA LEU A 26 3.50 -29.87 8.79
C LEU A 26 3.66 -30.29 7.33
N THR A 27 3.06 -31.43 6.98
CA THR A 27 2.82 -31.80 5.58
C THR A 27 1.55 -31.12 5.07
N MET A 28 1.44 -30.87 3.77
CA MET A 28 0.27 -30.21 3.18
C MET A 28 -1.04 -30.96 3.46
N ALA A 29 -1.00 -32.29 3.53
CA ALA A 29 -2.16 -33.12 3.88
C ALA A 29 -2.61 -32.98 5.34
N SER A 30 -1.70 -32.55 6.23
CA SER A 30 -1.97 -32.31 7.65
C SER A 30 -2.34 -30.85 7.96
N CYS A 31 -2.39 -29.96 6.96
CA CYS A 31 -2.80 -28.58 7.16
C CYS A 31 -4.33 -28.50 7.31
N GLU A 32 -4.78 -28.07 8.48
CA GLU A 32 -6.19 -27.71 8.68
C GLU A 32 -6.41 -26.31 8.13
N LEU A 33 -7.20 -26.16 7.07
CA LEU A 33 -7.55 -24.84 6.54
C LEU A 33 -8.56 -24.16 7.46
N ALA A 34 -8.33 -22.88 7.76
CA ALA A 34 -9.31 -22.06 8.48
C ALA A 34 -10.52 -21.79 7.59
N THR A 35 -11.71 -21.88 8.18
CA THR A 35 -12.99 -21.57 7.53
C THR A 35 -13.19 -20.07 7.39
N ASP A 36 -13.99 -19.63 6.43
CA ASP A 36 -14.29 -18.20 6.22
C ASP A 36 -14.85 -17.53 7.47
N ALA A 37 -15.68 -18.23 8.24
CA ALA A 37 -16.21 -17.72 9.52
C ALA A 37 -15.10 -17.48 10.55
N GLU A 38 -14.11 -18.38 10.65
CA GLU A 38 -12.96 -18.22 11.54
C GLU A 38 -12.06 -17.07 11.08
N LEU A 39 -11.90 -16.88 9.77
CA LEU A 39 -11.15 -15.75 9.20
C LEU A 39 -11.81 -14.41 9.53
N LEU A 40 -13.13 -14.30 9.31
CA LEU A 40 -13.91 -13.10 9.62
C LEU A 40 -13.88 -12.79 11.12
N GLN A 41 -14.03 -13.79 11.98
CA GLN A 41 -13.90 -13.58 13.43
C GLN A 41 -12.50 -13.16 13.84
N SER A 42 -11.45 -13.67 13.17
CA SER A 42 -10.07 -13.24 13.42
C SER A 42 -9.86 -11.77 13.01
N TRP A 43 -10.44 -11.38 11.88
CA TRP A 43 -10.46 -10.00 11.42
C TRP A 43 -11.20 -9.08 12.39
N ASP A 44 -12.39 -9.47 12.85
CA ASP A 44 -13.18 -8.68 13.81
C ASP A 44 -12.45 -8.50 15.14
N ARG A 45 -11.75 -9.54 15.62
CA ARG A 45 -10.88 -9.44 16.81
C ARG A 45 -9.73 -8.47 16.58
N LEU A 46 -9.05 -8.52 15.43
CA LEU A 46 -8.00 -7.57 15.10
C LEU A 46 -8.54 -6.14 14.98
N ALA A 47 -9.74 -5.96 14.42
CA ALA A 47 -10.40 -4.66 14.33
C ALA A 47 -10.68 -4.07 15.73
N GLN A 48 -11.23 -4.87 16.63
CA GLN A 48 -11.45 -4.47 18.02
C GLN A 48 -10.13 -4.13 18.73
N HIS A 49 -9.11 -4.98 18.59
CA HIS A 49 -7.80 -4.75 19.21
C HIS A 49 -7.04 -3.55 18.61
N SER A 50 -7.29 -3.20 17.35
CA SER A 50 -6.66 -2.03 16.72
C SER A 50 -7.05 -0.71 17.42
N GLN A 51 -8.22 -0.70 18.08
CA GLN A 51 -8.74 0.45 18.79
C GLN A 51 -8.22 0.54 20.24
N SER A 52 -7.91 -0.61 20.85
CA SER A 52 -7.53 -0.71 22.27
C SER A 52 -6.03 -0.84 22.52
N ASP A 53 -5.29 -1.49 21.62
CA ASP A 53 -3.92 -1.92 21.89
C ASP A 53 -2.89 -0.84 21.56
N ASN A 54 -1.78 -0.83 22.30
CA ASN A 54 -0.62 -0.02 21.92
C ASN A 54 0.10 -0.64 20.71
N LYS A 55 0.92 0.17 20.01
CA LYS A 55 1.56 -0.22 18.74
C LYS A 55 2.40 -1.50 18.82
N GLY A 56 3.09 -1.75 19.94
CA GLY A 56 3.94 -2.93 20.12
C GLY A 56 3.11 -4.20 20.29
N THR A 57 2.13 -4.15 21.19
CA THR A 57 1.20 -5.26 21.45
C THR A 57 0.38 -5.59 20.21
N PHE A 58 -0.12 -4.57 19.50
CA PHE A 58 -0.89 -4.77 18.29
C PHE A 58 -0.06 -5.43 17.17
N LYS A 59 1.21 -5.04 17.03
CA LYS A 59 2.13 -5.68 16.08
C LYS A 59 2.37 -7.17 16.40
N MET A 60 2.51 -7.52 17.67
CA MET A 60 2.64 -8.93 18.07
C MET A 60 1.38 -9.73 17.76
N ARG A 61 0.18 -9.14 17.92
CA ARG A 61 -1.09 -9.80 17.53
C ARG A 61 -1.23 -9.98 16.03
N GLN A 62 -0.83 -8.97 15.24
CA GLN A 62 -0.76 -9.08 13.78
C GLN A 62 0.17 -10.24 13.37
N GLN A 63 1.33 -10.36 14.01
CA GLN A 63 2.26 -11.47 13.77
C GLN A 63 1.68 -12.83 14.21
N ALA A 64 1.05 -12.91 15.38
CA ALA A 64 0.47 -14.13 15.91
C ALA A 64 -0.73 -14.64 15.10
N SER A 65 -1.53 -13.71 14.54
CA SER A 65 -2.65 -14.04 13.64
C SER A 65 -2.18 -14.35 12.22
N GLY A 66 -0.98 -13.91 11.83
CA GLY A 66 -0.48 -13.99 10.46
C GLY A 66 -1.05 -12.92 9.52
N TRP A 67 -1.66 -11.85 10.07
CA TRP A 67 -2.37 -10.81 9.31
C TRP A 67 -1.78 -9.44 9.60
N THR A 68 -1.54 -8.66 8.55
CA THR A 68 -1.33 -7.21 8.70
C THR A 68 -2.69 -6.52 8.62
N PHE A 69 -3.29 -6.22 9.77
CA PHE A 69 -4.56 -5.50 9.85
C PHE A 69 -4.43 -4.05 9.37
N SER A 70 -5.30 -3.66 8.44
CA SER A 70 -5.57 -2.27 8.06
C SER A 70 -6.95 -2.21 7.43
N GLU A 71 -7.80 -1.29 7.90
CA GLU A 71 -9.17 -1.12 7.39
C GLU A 71 -9.21 -0.85 5.87
N ALA A 72 -8.13 -0.33 5.30
CA ALA A 72 -8.02 0.02 3.87
C ALA A 72 -7.04 -0.87 3.08
N ALA A 73 -6.22 -1.72 3.71
CA ALA A 73 -5.22 -2.52 2.99
C ALA A 73 -5.83 -3.66 2.15
N LEU A 74 -7.09 -4.00 2.40
CA LEU A 74 -7.79 -5.06 1.66
C LEU A 74 -8.50 -4.56 0.40
N LEU A 75 -8.55 -3.26 0.08
CA LEU A 75 -9.38 -2.79 -1.03
C LEU A 75 -9.01 -3.44 -2.38
N MET A 76 -7.74 -3.43 -2.77
CA MET A 76 -7.32 -4.08 -4.02
C MET A 76 -7.41 -5.62 -3.97
N PRO A 77 -6.92 -6.33 -2.91
CA PRO A 77 -7.10 -7.78 -2.81
C PRO A 77 -8.57 -8.24 -2.74
N LEU A 78 -9.43 -7.49 -2.04
CA LEU A 78 -10.86 -7.78 -1.91
C LEU A 78 -11.58 -7.55 -3.23
N GLN A 79 -11.27 -6.46 -3.94
CA GLN A 79 -11.77 -6.25 -5.28
C GLN A 79 -11.40 -7.41 -6.21
N HIS A 80 -10.12 -7.79 -6.23
CA HIS A 80 -9.67 -8.94 -7.03
C HIS A 80 -10.39 -10.24 -6.63
N PHE A 81 -10.59 -10.47 -5.34
CA PHE A 81 -11.32 -11.62 -4.85
C PHE A 81 -12.77 -11.65 -5.35
N LEU A 82 -13.48 -10.52 -5.22
CA LEU A 82 -14.86 -10.40 -5.71
C LEU A 82 -14.93 -10.58 -7.22
N GLU A 83 -14.04 -9.95 -7.98
CA GLU A 83 -13.99 -10.04 -9.44
C GLU A 83 -13.70 -11.48 -9.91
N THR A 84 -12.78 -12.19 -9.25
CA THR A 84 -12.27 -13.50 -9.69
C THR A 84 -13.04 -14.71 -9.14
N TYR A 85 -13.45 -14.68 -7.87
CA TYR A 85 -13.96 -15.87 -7.17
C TYR A 85 -15.44 -15.79 -6.80
N CYS A 86 -16.01 -14.59 -6.72
CA CYS A 86 -17.43 -14.42 -6.42
C CYS A 86 -18.25 -14.50 -7.73
N VAL A 87 -18.64 -15.72 -8.12
CA VAL A 87 -19.31 -16.03 -9.40
C VAL A 87 -20.74 -16.55 -9.27
N LEU A 88 -21.24 -16.68 -8.03
CA LEU A 88 -22.58 -17.19 -7.79
C LEU A 88 -23.64 -16.14 -8.19
N PRO A 89 -24.68 -16.49 -8.97
CA PRO A 89 -25.69 -15.54 -9.42
C PRO A 89 -26.39 -14.80 -8.28
N GLU A 90 -26.59 -15.47 -7.15
CA GLU A 90 -27.33 -14.95 -5.99
C GLU A 90 -26.61 -13.78 -5.30
N VAL A 91 -25.29 -13.67 -5.49
CA VAL A 91 -24.48 -12.61 -4.88
C VAL A 91 -24.01 -11.55 -5.86
N GLN A 92 -24.38 -11.66 -7.14
CA GLN A 92 -23.91 -10.77 -8.20
C GLN A 92 -24.29 -9.31 -7.94
N VAL A 93 -25.52 -9.05 -7.47
CA VAL A 93 -25.97 -7.68 -7.17
C VAL A 93 -25.15 -7.02 -6.06
N TYR A 94 -24.76 -7.79 -5.03
CA TYR A 94 -23.90 -7.30 -3.94
C TYR A 94 -22.47 -7.08 -4.42
N LYS A 95 -21.96 -8.00 -5.25
CA LYS A 95 -20.64 -7.87 -5.89
C LYS A 95 -20.56 -6.61 -6.73
N ASP A 96 -21.53 -6.37 -7.61
CA ASP A 96 -21.54 -5.22 -8.51
C ASP A 96 -21.55 -3.90 -7.71
N ALA A 97 -22.37 -3.84 -6.66
CA ALA A 97 -22.40 -2.71 -5.75
C ALA A 97 -21.02 -2.48 -5.07
N CYS A 98 -20.40 -3.50 -4.48
CA CYS A 98 -19.06 -3.37 -3.89
C CYS A 98 -17.98 -2.95 -4.91
N VAL A 99 -17.93 -3.61 -6.06
CA VAL A 99 -16.94 -3.34 -7.11
C VAL A 99 -17.07 -1.93 -7.66
N SER A 100 -18.30 -1.41 -7.80
CA SER A 100 -18.52 -0.03 -8.25
C SER A 100 -17.94 1.01 -7.28
N TRP A 101 -18.03 0.79 -5.96
CA TRP A 101 -17.38 1.63 -4.95
C TRP A 101 -15.85 1.52 -5.01
N PHE A 102 -15.30 0.33 -5.25
CA PHE A 102 -13.84 0.17 -5.43
C PHE A 102 -13.32 0.90 -6.66
N ARG A 103 -14.06 0.85 -7.79
CA ARG A 103 -13.71 1.62 -8.99
C ARG A 103 -13.76 3.13 -8.76
N LEU A 104 -14.74 3.62 -8.00
CA LEU A 104 -14.78 5.01 -7.59
C LEU A 104 -13.55 5.36 -6.75
N LEU A 105 -13.20 4.54 -5.75
CA LEU A 105 -12.00 4.77 -4.93
C LEU A 105 -10.71 4.77 -5.76
N ASP A 106 -10.56 3.83 -6.70
CA ASP A 106 -9.43 3.80 -7.65
C ASP A 106 -9.34 5.12 -8.42
N MET A 107 -10.46 5.61 -8.96
CA MET A 107 -10.52 6.89 -9.69
C MET A 107 -10.13 8.07 -8.79
N LEU A 108 -10.62 8.11 -7.55
CA LEU A 108 -10.32 9.18 -6.60
C LEU A 108 -8.84 9.19 -6.20
N VAL A 109 -8.22 8.03 -5.99
CA VAL A 109 -6.79 7.92 -5.67
C VAL A 109 -5.94 8.40 -6.84
N VAL A 110 -6.29 7.99 -8.07
CA VAL A 110 -5.56 8.35 -9.29
C VAL A 110 -5.74 9.82 -9.67
N SER A 111 -6.83 10.47 -9.24
CA SER A 111 -7.12 11.88 -9.55
C SER A 111 -6.01 12.86 -9.16
N ALA A 112 -5.11 12.47 -8.25
CA ALA A 112 -3.94 13.25 -7.86
C ALA A 112 -2.88 13.36 -8.99
N THR A 113 -2.76 12.34 -9.84
CA THR A 113 -1.77 12.28 -10.93
C THR A 113 -2.42 12.33 -12.31
N SER A 114 -3.63 11.79 -12.47
CA SER A 114 -4.37 11.79 -13.72
C SER A 114 -5.80 12.26 -13.48
N LYS A 115 -6.14 13.45 -13.97
CA LYS A 115 -7.44 14.06 -13.73
C LYS A 115 -8.53 13.31 -14.53
N PRO A 116 -9.61 12.86 -13.88
CA PRO A 116 -10.75 12.28 -14.59
C PRO A 116 -11.42 13.33 -15.49
N GLN A 117 -12.10 12.88 -16.54
CA GLN A 117 -12.86 13.77 -17.42
C GLN A 117 -14.03 14.42 -16.65
N PRO A 118 -14.45 15.64 -17.02
CA PRO A 118 -15.59 16.29 -16.39
C PRO A 118 -16.84 15.39 -16.38
N GLY A 119 -17.43 15.23 -15.20
CA GLY A 119 -18.62 14.40 -14.96
C GLY A 119 -18.36 12.92 -14.73
N GLN A 120 -17.15 12.40 -14.96
CA GLN A 120 -16.84 10.98 -14.72
C GLN A 120 -16.96 10.60 -13.24
N VAL A 121 -16.53 11.48 -12.32
CA VAL A 121 -16.59 11.17 -10.88
C VAL A 121 -18.04 11.15 -10.42
N LEU A 122 -18.85 12.12 -10.86
CA LEU A 122 -20.28 12.16 -10.54
C LEU A 122 -21.00 10.91 -11.06
N ALA A 123 -20.77 10.55 -12.32
CA ALA A 123 -21.39 9.36 -12.92
C ALA A 123 -20.99 8.07 -12.18
N ALA A 124 -19.73 7.94 -11.77
CA ALA A 124 -19.26 6.80 -10.98
C ALA A 124 -19.92 6.75 -9.59
N CYS A 125 -20.09 7.90 -8.92
CA CYS A 125 -20.81 7.99 -7.65
C CYS A 125 -22.29 7.59 -7.80
N GLU A 126 -23.00 8.13 -8.78
CA GLU A 126 -24.41 7.82 -9.04
C GLU A 126 -24.59 6.34 -9.37
N HIS A 127 -23.71 5.79 -10.21
CA HIS A 127 -23.71 4.37 -10.54
C HIS A 127 -23.54 3.49 -9.29
N ALA A 128 -22.56 3.81 -8.43
CA ALA A 128 -22.34 3.05 -7.20
C ALA A 128 -23.50 3.13 -6.21
N MET A 129 -24.15 4.29 -6.10
CA MET A 129 -25.36 4.45 -5.28
C MET A 129 -26.53 3.66 -5.83
N ASN A 130 -26.77 3.72 -7.14
CA ASN A 130 -27.85 2.98 -7.79
C ASN A 130 -27.69 1.47 -7.60
N LEU A 131 -26.47 0.94 -7.76
CA LEU A 131 -26.18 -0.47 -7.49
C LEU A 131 -26.35 -0.83 -6.01
N SER A 132 -26.01 0.07 -5.09
CA SER A 132 -26.23 -0.14 -3.66
C SER A 132 -27.72 -0.23 -3.31
N VAL A 133 -28.57 0.59 -3.95
CA VAL A 133 -30.03 0.50 -3.79
C VAL A 133 -30.57 -0.79 -4.40
N ALA A 134 -30.11 -1.17 -5.59
CA ALA A 134 -30.48 -2.43 -6.24
C ALA A 134 -30.08 -3.67 -5.41
N ALA A 135 -28.97 -3.58 -4.69
CA ALA A 135 -28.51 -4.59 -3.73
C ALA A 135 -29.31 -4.61 -2.41
N GLY A 136 -30.36 -3.79 -2.28
CA GLY A 136 -31.17 -3.70 -1.07
C GLY A 136 -30.46 -3.03 0.10
N TRP A 137 -29.43 -2.22 -0.15
CA TRP A 137 -28.67 -1.50 0.89
C TRP A 137 -29.14 -0.06 1.08
N GLY A 138 -30.26 0.35 0.48
CA GLY A 138 -30.75 1.73 0.54
C GLY A 138 -30.99 2.22 1.98
N ASP A 139 -31.46 1.36 2.87
CA ASP A 139 -31.65 1.62 4.31
C ASP A 139 -30.32 1.73 5.09
N ARG A 140 -29.24 1.14 4.55
CA ARG A 140 -27.88 1.21 5.09
C ARG A 140 -27.11 2.45 4.60
N LEU A 141 -27.54 3.08 3.49
CA LEU A 141 -26.97 4.31 2.99
C LEU A 141 -27.28 5.46 3.97
N ARG A 142 -26.30 5.78 4.81
CA ARG A 142 -26.37 6.93 5.73
C ARG A 142 -26.31 8.25 4.95
N PRO A 143 -26.79 9.38 5.52
CA PRO A 143 -26.66 10.70 4.91
C PRO A 143 -25.23 11.05 4.45
N LYS A 144 -24.20 10.50 5.09
CA LYS A 144 -22.80 10.68 4.69
C LYS A 144 -22.47 10.13 3.29
N PHE A 145 -23.20 9.13 2.79
CA PHE A 145 -23.01 8.63 1.43
C PHE A 145 -23.35 9.69 0.38
N HIS A 146 -24.36 10.54 0.63
CA HIS A 146 -24.70 11.66 -0.24
C HIS A 146 -23.52 12.62 -0.49
N TRP A 147 -22.57 12.72 0.44
CA TRP A 147 -21.37 13.56 0.25
C TRP A 147 -20.51 13.11 -0.93
N ALA A 148 -20.58 11.84 -1.33
CA ALA A 148 -19.87 11.36 -2.52
C ALA A 148 -20.33 12.04 -3.82
N LEU A 149 -21.60 12.48 -3.90
CA LEU A 149 -22.12 13.22 -5.06
C LEU A 149 -21.47 14.61 -5.21
N HIS A 150 -20.83 15.12 -4.15
CA HIS A 150 -20.15 16.41 -4.18
C HIS A 150 -18.67 16.31 -4.59
N TYR A 151 -18.14 15.10 -4.81
CA TYR A 151 -16.73 14.92 -5.18
C TYR A 151 -16.38 15.60 -6.50
N GLU A 152 -17.24 15.51 -7.52
CA GLU A 152 -17.04 16.18 -8.81
C GLU A 152 -16.95 17.71 -8.64
N ALA A 153 -17.89 18.30 -7.89
CA ALA A 153 -17.89 19.75 -7.63
C ALA A 153 -16.65 20.19 -6.82
N CYS A 154 -16.25 19.39 -5.83
CA CYS A 154 -15.02 19.63 -5.07
C CYS A 154 -13.77 19.50 -5.94
N LEU A 155 -13.68 18.49 -6.79
CA LEU A 155 -12.55 18.30 -7.70
C LEU A 155 -12.44 19.46 -8.70
N ASN A 156 -13.56 19.90 -9.28
CA ASN A 156 -13.59 21.05 -10.17
C ASN A 156 -13.19 22.34 -9.46
N ARG A 157 -13.61 22.53 -8.20
CA ARG A 157 -13.29 23.72 -7.41
C ARG A 157 -11.85 23.76 -6.93
N PHE A 158 -11.32 22.64 -6.45
CA PHE A 158 -10.02 22.58 -5.76
C PHE A 158 -8.90 21.98 -6.61
N SER A 159 -9.21 21.45 -7.80
CA SER A 159 -8.29 20.72 -8.68
C SER A 159 -7.64 19.47 -8.07
N CYS A 160 -8.01 19.10 -6.85
CA CYS A 160 -7.59 17.87 -6.17
C CYS A 160 -8.64 17.46 -5.13
N LEU A 161 -8.61 16.19 -4.72
CA LEU A 161 -9.41 15.65 -3.62
C LEU A 161 -8.46 15.12 -2.54
N PRO A 162 -8.11 15.93 -1.52
CA PRO A 162 -7.15 15.50 -0.52
C PRO A 162 -7.72 14.34 0.30
N ALA A 163 -6.98 13.24 0.35
CA ALA A 163 -7.40 12.09 1.13
C ALA A 163 -7.30 12.41 2.65
N CYS A 164 -8.41 12.26 3.37
CA CYS A 164 -8.47 12.59 4.80
C CYS A 164 -7.72 11.60 5.71
N TRP A 165 -7.11 10.54 5.17
CA TRP A 165 -6.31 9.57 5.95
C TRP A 165 -5.19 10.24 6.75
N SER A 166 -4.63 11.34 6.23
CA SER A 166 -3.61 12.13 6.92
C SER A 166 -4.14 12.83 8.18
N LEU A 167 -5.45 13.10 8.26
CA LEU A 167 -6.07 13.73 9.42
C LEU A 167 -6.18 12.76 10.60
N GLU A 168 -6.38 11.47 10.36
CA GLU A 168 -6.42 10.45 11.42
C GLU A 168 -5.07 10.30 12.13
N ARG A 169 -3.96 10.47 11.40
CA ARG A 169 -2.60 10.46 11.96
C ARG A 169 -2.31 11.67 12.85
N LYS A 170 -3.06 12.78 12.75
CA LYS A 170 -2.86 13.98 13.60
C LYS A 170 -3.19 13.71 15.07
N HIS A 171 -4.08 12.75 15.36
CA HIS A 171 -4.36 12.34 16.73
C HIS A 171 -3.13 11.78 17.46
N LYS A 172 -2.11 11.30 16.72
CA LYS A 172 -0.86 10.80 17.31
C LYS A 172 -0.07 11.92 17.99
N VAL A 173 -0.01 13.11 17.40
CA VAL A 173 0.69 14.28 17.96
C VAL A 173 -0.03 14.77 19.21
N VAL A 174 -1.36 14.87 19.15
CA VAL A 174 -2.19 15.21 20.32
C VAL A 174 -1.99 14.20 21.45
N ARG A 175 -1.99 12.89 21.16
CA ARG A 175 -1.73 11.85 22.18
C ARG A 175 -0.31 11.94 22.75
N LYS A 176 0.71 12.19 21.91
CA LYS A 176 2.12 12.32 22.34
C LYS A 176 2.27 13.35 23.46
N TYR A 177 1.68 14.54 23.29
CA TYR A 177 1.77 15.62 24.29
C TYR A 177 0.73 15.49 25.40
N GLY A 178 -0.51 15.08 25.06
CA GLY A 178 -1.60 14.95 26.02
C GLY A 178 -1.38 13.84 27.04
N SER A 179 -0.88 12.67 26.62
CA SER A 179 -0.64 11.54 27.52
C SER A 179 0.53 11.78 28.49
N ALA A 180 1.48 12.66 28.13
CA ALA A 180 2.65 12.95 28.95
C ALA A 180 2.45 14.16 29.88
N SER A 181 1.38 14.93 29.71
CA SER A 181 1.14 16.14 30.49
C SER A 181 0.52 15.83 31.85
N THR A 182 1.21 16.21 32.92
CA THR A 182 0.75 16.08 34.31
C THR A 182 0.09 17.35 34.84
N ASN A 183 0.18 18.47 34.11
CA ASN A 183 -0.38 19.75 34.51
C ASN A 183 -1.81 19.92 33.95
N THR A 184 -2.79 19.71 34.81
CA THR A 184 -4.21 19.79 34.45
C THR A 184 -4.79 21.21 34.50
N ARG A 185 -4.07 22.20 35.07
CA ARG A 185 -4.61 23.56 35.27
C ARG A 185 -4.70 24.39 33.98
N ARG A 186 -3.80 24.12 33.02
CA ARG A 186 -3.77 24.77 31.69
C ARG A 186 -3.59 23.74 30.58
N PHE A 187 -4.12 22.54 30.80
CA PHE A 187 -3.88 21.39 29.93
C PHE A 187 -4.21 21.70 28.47
N ASP A 188 -5.40 22.22 28.19
CA ASP A 188 -5.86 22.49 26.82
C ASP A 188 -4.97 23.50 26.12
N GLN A 189 -4.60 24.59 26.81
CA GLN A 189 -3.75 25.64 26.25
C GLN A 189 -2.35 25.10 25.95
N SER A 190 -1.70 24.46 26.93
CA SER A 190 -0.35 23.92 26.75
C SER A 190 -0.31 22.81 25.69
N LEU A 191 -1.35 21.97 25.62
CA LEU A 191 -1.47 20.95 24.58
C LEU A 191 -1.59 21.57 23.19
N LEU A 192 -2.42 22.61 23.02
CA LEU A 192 -2.56 23.31 21.76
C LEU A 192 -1.28 24.02 21.34
N GLU A 193 -0.56 24.65 22.28
CA GLU A 193 0.73 25.30 22.03
C GLU A 193 1.77 24.28 21.52
N GLU A 194 1.93 23.14 22.18
CA GLU A 194 2.87 22.08 21.78
C GLU A 194 2.52 21.46 20.42
N VAL A 195 1.25 21.11 20.21
CA VAL A 195 0.77 20.55 18.93
C VAL A 195 0.99 21.56 17.80
N THR A 196 0.70 22.84 18.05
CA THR A 196 0.89 23.91 17.06
C THR A 196 2.38 24.12 16.76
N ALA A 197 3.23 24.13 17.79
CA ALA A 197 4.68 24.25 17.62
C ALA A 197 5.25 23.09 16.79
N GLU A 198 4.85 21.84 17.05
CA GLU A 198 5.29 20.69 16.24
C GLU A 198 4.78 20.78 14.80
N HIS A 199 3.52 21.18 14.59
CA HIS A 199 3.01 21.39 13.23
C HIS A 199 3.79 22.48 12.49
N LEU A 200 4.06 23.62 13.12
CA LEU A 200 4.87 24.70 12.52
C LEU A 200 6.29 24.21 12.21
N ALA A 201 6.91 23.46 13.12
CA ALA A 201 8.24 22.88 12.89
C ALA A 201 8.25 21.91 11.70
N ILE A 202 7.18 21.13 11.49
CA ILE A 202 7.02 20.27 10.31
C ILE A 202 6.86 21.12 9.05
N LEU A 203 6.04 22.18 9.08
CA LEU A 203 5.84 23.08 7.92
C LEU A 203 7.13 23.78 7.50
N CYS A 204 8.06 24.04 8.42
CA CYS A 204 9.35 24.64 8.11
C CYS A 204 10.33 23.67 7.39
N LYS A 205 10.01 22.38 7.28
CA LYS A 205 10.86 21.40 6.59
C LYS A 205 10.48 21.30 5.11
N ALA A 206 11.28 21.92 4.25
CA ALA A 206 11.08 21.92 2.80
C ALA A 206 10.98 20.51 2.18
N VAL A 207 11.63 19.51 2.79
CA VAL A 207 11.59 18.10 2.35
C VAL A 207 10.16 17.53 2.28
N HIS A 208 9.21 18.05 3.07
CA HIS A 208 7.83 17.56 3.08
C HIS A 208 6.96 18.11 1.93
N PHE A 209 7.47 19.09 1.18
CA PHE A 209 6.73 19.76 0.10
C PHE A 209 7.40 19.57 -1.27
N GLN A 210 8.20 18.51 -1.43
CA GLN A 210 8.86 18.23 -2.69
C GLN A 210 7.85 17.65 -3.70
N PRO A 211 7.66 18.31 -4.86
CA PRO A 211 6.69 17.87 -5.87
C PRO A 211 7.19 16.67 -6.70
N ALA A 212 8.50 16.45 -6.72
CA ALA A 212 9.15 15.36 -7.42
C ALA A 212 9.44 14.18 -6.46
N ALA A 213 9.78 13.04 -7.05
CA ALA A 213 10.23 11.90 -6.30
C ALA A 213 11.48 12.24 -5.47
N HIS A 214 11.51 11.79 -4.22
CA HIS A 214 12.59 12.11 -3.29
C HIS A 214 12.83 11.00 -2.27
N LEU A 215 14.06 10.94 -1.77
CA LEU A 215 14.43 10.01 -0.70
C LEU A 215 13.91 10.48 0.65
N VAL A 216 13.44 9.54 1.46
CA VAL A 216 13.06 9.78 2.86
C VAL A 216 14.25 9.46 3.75
N ASP A 217 14.65 10.37 4.64
CA ASP A 217 15.79 10.20 5.55
C ASP A 217 17.09 9.71 4.86
N PRO A 218 17.59 10.43 3.85
CA PRO A 218 18.76 10.01 3.08
C PRO A 218 20.03 9.95 3.94
N TYR A 219 20.87 8.94 3.67
CA TYR A 219 22.17 8.75 4.34
C TYR A 219 23.28 8.48 3.32
N PRO A 220 24.57 8.69 3.67
CA PRO A 220 25.68 8.46 2.75
C PRO A 220 25.73 7.01 2.25
N VAL A 221 26.03 6.84 0.97
CA VAL A 221 26.14 5.49 0.38
C VAL A 221 27.33 4.74 1.00
N PRO A 222 27.15 3.47 1.44
CA PRO A 222 28.24 2.66 1.97
C PRO A 222 29.40 2.52 0.97
N PRO A 223 30.68 2.53 1.40
CA PRO A 223 31.83 2.52 0.48
C PRO A 223 31.84 1.36 -0.52
N LYS A 224 31.41 0.16 -0.09
CA LYS A 224 31.28 -1.01 -0.97
C LYS A 224 30.28 -0.80 -2.11
N GLN A 225 29.17 -0.10 -1.82
CA GLN A 225 28.17 0.24 -2.82
C GLN A 225 28.67 1.35 -3.73
N VAL A 226 29.39 2.36 -3.19
CA VAL A 226 30.04 3.39 -4.01
C VAL A 226 30.99 2.75 -5.03
N SER A 227 31.87 1.84 -4.62
CA SER A 227 32.78 1.16 -5.55
C SER A 227 32.05 0.39 -6.65
N ALA A 228 30.92 -0.26 -6.32
CA ALA A 228 30.10 -0.97 -7.30
C ALA A 228 29.39 -0.01 -8.27
N LEU A 229 28.84 1.10 -7.78
CA LEU A 229 28.18 2.11 -8.61
C LEU A 229 29.16 2.84 -9.54
N VAL A 230 30.38 3.13 -9.05
CA VAL A 230 31.46 3.70 -9.87
C VAL A 230 31.91 2.69 -10.93
N ALA A 231 32.09 1.41 -10.58
CA ALA A 231 32.45 0.37 -11.53
C ALA A 231 31.37 0.16 -12.61
N ALA A 232 30.10 0.38 -12.27
CA ALA A 232 28.98 0.35 -13.20
C ALA A 232 28.78 1.65 -14.01
N ASN A 233 29.66 2.66 -13.83
CA ASN A 233 29.54 4.00 -14.44
C ASN A 233 28.22 4.71 -14.12
N ILE A 234 27.62 4.43 -12.96
CA ILE A 234 26.38 5.06 -12.49
C ILE A 234 26.67 6.40 -11.82
N ILE A 235 27.74 6.46 -11.03
CA ILE A 235 28.23 7.68 -10.38
C ILE A 235 29.73 7.81 -10.60
N THR A 236 30.25 9.03 -10.49
CA THR A 236 31.68 9.31 -10.41
C THR A 236 32.15 9.28 -8.96
N ALA A 237 33.46 9.10 -8.75
CA ALA A 237 34.06 9.15 -7.42
C ALA A 237 33.91 10.52 -6.71
N THR A 238 33.54 11.56 -7.47
CA THR A 238 33.34 12.93 -6.97
C THR A 238 31.89 13.29 -6.74
N ASP A 239 30.94 12.44 -7.13
CA ASP A 239 29.52 12.75 -7.00
C ASP A 239 29.09 12.67 -5.53
N ASN A 240 28.32 13.67 -5.11
CA ASN A 240 27.64 13.61 -3.82
C ASN A 240 26.43 12.69 -3.95
N CYS A 241 26.56 11.47 -3.41
CA CYS A 241 25.56 10.42 -3.53
C CYS A 241 25.03 9.99 -2.16
N CYS A 242 23.71 9.93 -2.03
CA CYS A 242 23.02 9.42 -0.85
C CYS A 242 22.13 8.23 -1.23
N CYS A 243 21.77 7.40 -0.25
CA CYS A 243 20.75 6.38 -0.44
C CYS A 243 19.72 6.39 0.69
N SER A 244 18.61 5.68 0.45
CA SER A 244 17.57 5.44 1.45
C SER A 244 16.97 4.05 1.27
N SER A 245 16.28 3.58 2.30
CA SER A 245 15.39 2.41 2.21
C SER A 245 14.01 2.77 1.65
N LEU A 246 13.67 4.05 1.56
CA LEU A 246 12.35 4.56 1.20
C LEU A 246 12.45 5.81 0.30
N CYS A 247 11.62 5.83 -0.73
CA CYS A 247 11.42 6.97 -1.61
C CYS A 247 9.92 7.29 -1.65
N HIS A 248 9.57 8.58 -1.69
CA HIS A 248 8.23 9.02 -2.08
C HIS A 248 8.27 9.38 -3.56
N LEU A 249 7.28 8.90 -4.32
CA LEU A 249 7.07 9.30 -5.71
C LEU A 249 6.46 10.71 -5.79
N ALA A 250 6.42 11.31 -6.97
CA ALA A 250 5.70 12.57 -7.20
C ALA A 250 4.21 12.49 -6.79
N SER A 251 3.62 11.30 -6.87
CA SER A 251 2.25 11.02 -6.38
C SER A 251 2.11 11.02 -4.85
N GLY A 252 3.22 11.10 -4.12
CA GLY A 252 3.30 10.90 -2.67
C GLY A 252 3.26 9.43 -2.25
N ALA A 253 3.15 8.49 -3.19
CA ALA A 253 3.15 7.07 -2.88
C ALA A 253 4.55 6.62 -2.39
N PRO A 254 4.62 5.84 -1.30
CA PRO A 254 5.89 5.29 -0.84
C PRO A 254 6.33 4.10 -1.70
N VAL A 255 7.63 4.03 -1.98
CA VAL A 255 8.31 2.89 -2.60
C VAL A 255 9.49 2.51 -1.71
N SER A 256 9.51 1.26 -1.26
CA SER A 256 10.58 0.74 -0.41
C SER A 256 11.57 -0.10 -1.21
N LYS A 257 12.78 -0.22 -0.69
CA LYS A 257 13.74 -1.20 -1.20
C LYS A 257 13.14 -2.62 -1.15
N LYS A 258 13.33 -3.37 -2.23
CA LYS A 258 12.77 -4.70 -2.54
C LYS A 258 11.30 -4.72 -2.98
N ASP A 259 10.65 -3.57 -3.09
CA ASP A 259 9.32 -3.52 -3.70
C ASP A 259 9.40 -3.83 -5.20
N PHE A 260 8.36 -4.47 -5.72
CA PHE A 260 8.11 -4.56 -7.16
C PHE A 260 7.31 -3.34 -7.60
N VAL A 261 7.86 -2.58 -8.54
CA VAL A 261 7.27 -1.34 -9.04
C VAL A 261 6.88 -1.47 -10.50
N LEU A 262 5.77 -0.83 -10.85
CA LEU A 262 5.44 -0.53 -12.25
C LEU A 262 6.07 0.79 -12.61
N HIS A 263 6.59 0.88 -13.82
CA HIS A 263 7.25 2.08 -14.30
C HIS A 263 7.06 2.26 -15.79
N GLU A 264 7.31 3.47 -16.28
CA GLU A 264 7.17 3.78 -17.70
C GLU A 264 8.16 2.94 -18.54
N PRO A 265 7.72 2.44 -19.71
CA PRO A 265 8.61 1.75 -20.63
C PRO A 265 9.65 2.75 -21.17
N PRO A 266 10.89 2.30 -21.46
CA PRO A 266 11.88 3.15 -22.10
C PRO A 266 11.32 3.75 -23.39
N ALA A 267 11.65 5.01 -23.71
CA ALA A 267 11.13 5.72 -24.89
C ALA A 267 11.32 4.97 -26.24
N HIS A 268 12.24 4.01 -26.29
CA HIS A 268 12.55 3.18 -27.46
C HIS A 268 11.88 1.80 -27.45
N ALA A 269 11.18 1.43 -26.37
CA ALA A 269 10.48 0.16 -26.26
C ALA A 269 9.18 0.20 -27.06
N GLN A 270 9.23 -0.28 -28.30
CA GLN A 270 8.03 -0.55 -29.09
C GLN A 270 7.41 -1.88 -28.62
N GLY A 271 6.54 -1.80 -27.61
CA GLY A 271 5.79 -2.94 -27.10
C GLY A 271 4.32 -2.59 -26.86
N PRO A 272 3.42 -3.58 -26.84
CA PRO A 272 2.00 -3.36 -26.56
C PRO A 272 1.74 -2.97 -25.09
N MET A 273 2.72 -3.11 -24.21
CA MET A 273 2.56 -2.82 -22.78
C MET A 273 2.81 -1.35 -22.47
N ARG A 274 1.88 -0.76 -21.70
CA ARG A 274 1.94 0.64 -21.26
C ARG A 274 2.91 0.86 -20.08
N PHE A 275 3.40 -0.21 -19.49
CA PHE A 275 4.28 -0.19 -18.33
C PHE A 275 5.20 -1.40 -18.35
N CYS A 276 6.31 -1.28 -17.64
CA CYS A 276 7.22 -2.37 -17.33
C CYS A 276 7.19 -2.64 -15.81
N CYS A 277 7.78 -3.75 -15.41
CA CYS A 277 7.89 -4.14 -14.01
C CYS A 277 9.36 -4.36 -13.66
N GLY A 278 9.71 -4.02 -12.43
CA GLY A 278 11.03 -4.32 -11.91
C GLY A 278 11.04 -4.28 -10.38
N ARG A 279 12.08 -4.85 -9.78
CA ARG A 279 12.26 -4.84 -8.33
C ARG A 279 13.30 -3.81 -7.94
N VAL A 280 12.94 -2.95 -7.00
CA VAL A 280 13.83 -1.89 -6.51
C VAL A 280 14.94 -2.51 -5.67
N GLU A 281 16.18 -2.49 -6.16
CA GLU A 281 17.34 -2.97 -5.41
C GLU A 281 17.98 -1.86 -4.59
N HIS A 282 18.06 -0.65 -5.15
CA HIS A 282 18.62 0.52 -4.48
C HIS A 282 17.85 1.79 -4.84
N LEU A 283 17.73 2.69 -3.86
CA LEU A 283 17.22 4.04 -4.04
C LEU A 283 18.37 5.00 -3.76
N LEU A 284 18.67 5.85 -4.73
CA LEU A 284 19.84 6.71 -4.76
C LEU A 284 19.42 8.15 -5.02
N GLN A 285 20.20 9.09 -4.50
CA GLN A 285 20.14 10.50 -4.84
C GLN A 285 21.51 10.87 -5.37
N VAL A 286 21.60 11.26 -6.64
CA VAL A 286 22.85 11.67 -7.29
C VAL A 286 22.69 13.13 -7.69
N GLY A 287 23.35 14.03 -6.95
CA GLY A 287 23.07 15.46 -7.05
C GLY A 287 21.60 15.76 -6.72
N ASP A 288 20.89 16.40 -7.66
CA ASP A 288 19.47 16.77 -7.49
C ASP A 288 18.49 15.72 -8.03
N VAL A 289 18.98 14.61 -8.60
CA VAL A 289 18.14 13.57 -9.20
C VAL A 289 17.97 12.37 -8.24
N ALA A 290 16.72 12.05 -7.93
CA ALA A 290 16.36 10.80 -7.28
C ALA A 290 16.29 9.68 -8.33
N ALA A 291 16.98 8.56 -8.08
CA ALA A 291 17.07 7.43 -8.99
C ALA A 291 16.86 6.10 -8.27
N ALA A 292 16.44 5.08 -9.02
CA ALA A 292 16.30 3.71 -8.56
C ALA A 292 17.16 2.78 -9.43
N VAL A 293 17.90 1.88 -8.77
CA VAL A 293 18.48 0.71 -9.44
C VAL A 293 17.46 -0.41 -9.32
N VAL A 294 17.04 -0.92 -10.47
CA VAL A 294 15.92 -1.84 -10.58
C VAL A 294 16.38 -3.12 -11.28
N SER A 295 16.06 -4.28 -10.71
CA SER A 295 16.24 -5.58 -11.38
C SER A 295 15.07 -5.89 -12.31
N VAL A 296 15.37 -6.39 -13.50
CA VAL A 296 14.43 -6.57 -14.61
C VAL A 296 13.41 -7.65 -14.28
N CYS A 297 12.14 -7.38 -14.60
CA CYS A 297 11.10 -8.40 -14.65
C CYS A 297 10.57 -8.51 -16.09
N THR A 298 10.84 -9.64 -16.76
CA THR A 298 10.34 -9.86 -18.12
C THR A 298 8.91 -10.40 -18.09
N PRO A 299 7.97 -9.85 -18.88
CA PRO A 299 6.58 -10.28 -18.83
C PRO A 299 6.40 -11.73 -19.27
N LEU A 300 5.59 -12.48 -18.53
CA LEU A 300 5.17 -13.85 -18.86
C LEU A 300 3.72 -13.88 -19.34
N SER A 301 2.81 -13.25 -18.59
CA SER A 301 1.39 -13.17 -18.93
C SER A 301 0.76 -11.97 -18.26
N ILE A 302 -0.19 -11.31 -18.93
CA ILE A 302 -1.04 -10.28 -18.32
C ILE A 302 -2.49 -10.67 -18.52
N ASP A 303 -3.23 -10.73 -17.42
CA ASP A 303 -4.67 -10.89 -17.39
C ASP A 303 -5.27 -9.56 -16.91
N SER A 304 -5.72 -8.75 -17.88
CA SER A 304 -6.26 -7.41 -17.60
C SER A 304 -7.60 -7.49 -16.88
N ASP A 305 -8.40 -8.52 -17.16
CA ASP A 305 -9.72 -8.72 -16.55
C ASP A 305 -9.58 -9.09 -15.07
N ARG A 306 -8.59 -9.92 -14.73
CA ARG A 306 -8.27 -10.26 -13.34
C ARG A 306 -7.33 -9.28 -12.68
N ARG A 307 -6.82 -8.27 -13.41
CA ARG A 307 -5.82 -7.31 -12.94
C ARG A 307 -4.54 -7.98 -12.41
N VAL A 308 -4.12 -9.07 -13.04
CA VAL A 308 -2.93 -9.84 -12.60
C VAL A 308 -1.90 -9.86 -13.72
N ALA A 309 -0.65 -9.58 -13.38
CA ALA A 309 0.48 -9.81 -14.27
C ALA A 309 1.46 -10.79 -13.64
N LYS A 310 2.00 -11.68 -14.48
CA LYS A 310 3.09 -12.58 -14.12
C LYS A 310 4.35 -12.17 -14.86
N TRP A 311 5.46 -12.20 -14.14
CA TRP A 311 6.76 -11.79 -14.62
C TRP A 311 7.81 -12.83 -14.23
N GLN A 312 8.85 -12.93 -15.03
CA GLN A 312 10.08 -13.63 -14.67
C GLN A 312 11.05 -12.60 -14.12
N HIS A 313 11.39 -12.72 -12.84
CA HIS A 313 12.39 -11.89 -12.18
C HIS A 313 13.79 -12.35 -12.60
N LYS A 314 14.62 -11.41 -13.04
CA LYS A 314 16.02 -11.64 -13.41
C LYS A 314 16.90 -10.77 -12.52
N PRO A 315 17.29 -11.25 -11.33
CA PRO A 315 18.01 -10.43 -10.35
C PRO A 315 19.36 -9.93 -10.85
N SER A 316 20.00 -10.65 -11.78
CA SER A 316 21.28 -10.27 -12.38
C SER A 316 21.17 -9.16 -13.43
N ASP A 317 20.00 -8.99 -14.05
CA ASP A 317 19.77 -7.97 -15.06
C ASP A 317 19.26 -6.72 -14.35
N MET A 318 20.10 -5.69 -14.24
CA MET A 318 19.75 -4.44 -13.57
C MET A 318 19.90 -3.25 -14.52
N TYR A 319 19.08 -2.23 -14.32
CA TYR A 319 19.20 -0.94 -14.97
C TYR A 319 18.89 0.16 -13.97
N ILE A 320 19.29 1.38 -14.32
CA ILE A 320 18.98 2.58 -13.54
C ILE A 320 17.85 3.34 -14.21
N MET A 321 17.00 3.95 -13.41
CA MET A 321 16.00 4.90 -13.88
C MET A 321 15.79 6.03 -12.88
N GLU A 322 15.27 7.15 -13.37
CA GLU A 322 14.80 8.22 -12.49
C GLU A 322 13.59 7.75 -11.68
N ALA A 323 13.55 8.15 -10.41
CA ALA A 323 12.47 7.75 -9.52
C ALA A 323 11.10 8.31 -9.96
N ASP A 324 11.08 9.43 -10.68
CA ASP A 324 9.86 10.02 -11.27
C ASP A 324 9.24 9.16 -12.38
N ALA A 325 10.02 8.28 -13.02
CA ALA A 325 9.49 7.34 -14.01
C ALA A 325 8.79 6.12 -13.37
N MET A 326 8.88 5.96 -12.04
CA MET A 326 8.11 4.93 -11.33
C MET A 326 6.66 5.37 -11.16
N ILE A 327 5.73 4.50 -11.56
CA ILE A 327 4.30 4.75 -11.49
C ILE A 327 3.77 4.43 -10.08
N CYS A 328 4.04 3.21 -9.59
CA CYS A 328 3.60 2.76 -8.27
C CYS A 328 4.31 1.47 -7.81
N SER A 329 4.33 1.25 -6.49
CA SER A 329 4.61 -0.07 -5.90
C SER A 329 3.42 -1.02 -6.05
N THR A 330 3.68 -2.31 -6.21
CA THR A 330 2.68 -3.36 -6.44
C THR A 330 2.57 -4.34 -5.29
N ILE A 331 1.34 -4.79 -5.04
CA ILE A 331 1.10 -6.00 -4.23
C ILE A 331 1.59 -7.18 -5.06
N HIS A 332 2.48 -8.00 -4.50
CA HIS A 332 3.13 -9.06 -5.24
C HIS A 332 3.27 -10.34 -4.43
N ASN A 333 3.43 -11.45 -5.15
CA ASN A 333 3.86 -12.74 -4.62
C ASN A 333 5.03 -13.26 -5.46
N LEU A 334 6.09 -13.74 -4.81
CA LEU A 334 7.29 -14.27 -5.46
C LEU A 334 7.38 -15.78 -5.18
N SER A 335 7.49 -16.59 -6.24
CA SER A 335 7.66 -18.05 -6.17
C SER A 335 8.62 -18.49 -7.28
N ASP A 336 9.73 -19.14 -6.94
CA ASP A 336 10.70 -19.71 -7.89
C ASP A 336 11.07 -18.75 -9.04
N ASP A 337 11.49 -17.53 -8.69
CA ASP A 337 11.82 -16.42 -9.59
C ASP A 337 10.66 -15.90 -10.46
N GLN A 338 9.44 -16.43 -10.31
CA GLN A 338 8.24 -15.88 -10.91
C GLN A 338 7.55 -14.94 -9.93
N VAL A 339 7.18 -13.77 -10.43
CA VAL A 339 6.50 -12.74 -9.67
C VAL A 339 5.11 -12.58 -10.21
N THR A 340 4.12 -12.67 -9.34
CA THR A 340 2.74 -12.31 -9.64
C THR A 340 2.42 -10.99 -8.98
N THR A 341 2.11 -9.97 -9.76
CA THR A 341 1.73 -8.63 -9.28
C THR A 341 0.24 -8.39 -9.49
N LEU A 342 -0.41 -7.77 -8.52
CA LEU A 342 -1.75 -7.20 -8.69
C LEU A 342 -1.61 -5.80 -9.30
N LEU A 343 -2.27 -5.59 -10.43
CA LEU A 343 -2.22 -4.36 -11.20
C LEU A 343 -3.28 -3.35 -10.69
N PRO A 344 -2.93 -2.06 -10.61
CA PRO A 344 -3.92 -1.01 -10.38
C PRO A 344 -5.00 -0.98 -11.46
N GLY A 345 -6.27 -0.81 -11.06
CA GLY A 345 -7.41 -0.86 -12.00
C GLY A 345 -7.30 0.11 -13.18
N HIS A 346 -6.78 1.31 -12.93
CA HIS A 346 -6.60 2.35 -13.95
C HIS A 346 -5.53 2.01 -15.00
N LEU A 347 -4.65 1.04 -14.74
CA LEU A 347 -3.66 0.55 -15.70
C LEU A 347 -4.19 -0.62 -16.55
N CYS A 348 -5.25 -1.29 -16.10
CA CYS A 348 -5.85 -2.44 -16.78
C CYS A 348 -6.93 -2.06 -17.80
N HIS A 349 -7.64 -0.96 -17.58
CA HIS A 349 -8.71 -0.50 -18.47
C HIS A 349 -8.44 0.95 -18.92
N PRO A 350 -8.60 1.29 -20.21
CA PRO A 350 -8.56 2.68 -20.65
C PRO A 350 -9.70 3.47 -19.96
N ALA A 351 -9.36 4.65 -19.46
CA ALA A 351 -10.30 5.60 -18.84
C ALA A 351 -11.30 6.19 -19.84
#